data_AF-A0A953RK17-F1
#
_entry.id   AF-A0A953RK17-F1
#
_cell.length_a   1.000
_cell.length_b   1.000
_cell.length_c   1.000
_cell.angle_alpha   90.00
_cell.angle_beta   90.00
_cell.angle_gamma   90.00
#
_symmetry.space_group_name_H-M   'P 1'
#
loop_
_entity.id
_entity.type
_entity.pdbx_description
1 polymer ?
#
loop_
_entity_poly.entity_id
_entity_poly.type
_entity_poly.pdbx_seq_one_letter_code
_entity_poly.pdbx_strand_id
1 'polypeptide(L)'
;MPLQIASGVLTTMLAQTRVLFDGQPVPLIYVQSGQVTAIVPDAVAGKTSTQLHVEYLGGKSNAITVPVAAAAPGIFSANSTGAGQGAILNQDNTYNSAANPAAPSTILQIFATGEGQTDPPATDGKIASGVLPKPVLPVRVTIGGQDAEVLYYGAAPGQVAGVLQVNARVPTSGVLPGAVPVILTVGSFSSQAGTTTTVK
;
A
#
# COMPACT_ATOMS: atom_id res chain seq x y z
N MET A 1 -18.38 3.76 -9.00
CA MET A 1 -18.98 2.86 -7.99
C MET A 1 -17.91 2.48 -6.98
N PRO A 2 -18.11 2.78 -5.69
CA PRO A 2 -17.16 2.44 -4.62
C PRO A 2 -17.20 0.94 -4.28
N LEU A 3 -16.24 0.50 -3.47
CA LEU A 3 -16.15 -0.85 -2.94
C LEU A 3 -17.44 -1.28 -2.24
N GLN A 4 -17.69 -2.58 -2.27
CA GLN A 4 -18.75 -3.25 -1.51
C GLN A 4 -18.12 -4.37 -0.69
N ILE A 5 -18.62 -4.57 0.52
CA ILE A 5 -18.14 -5.60 1.45
C ILE A 5 -19.26 -6.59 1.70
N ALA A 6 -18.97 -7.87 1.53
CA ALA A 6 -19.84 -8.98 1.90
C ALA A 6 -19.07 -9.90 2.85
N SER A 7 -19.63 -10.15 4.04
CA SER A 7 -19.00 -11.02 5.06
C SER A 7 -17.54 -10.66 5.40
N GLY A 8 -17.21 -9.36 5.44
CA GLY A 8 -15.87 -8.88 5.76
C GLY A 8 -14.84 -8.96 4.62
N VAL A 9 -15.29 -9.26 3.40
CA VAL A 9 -14.44 -9.37 2.20
C VAL A 9 -14.99 -8.45 1.10
N LEU A 10 -14.10 -7.79 0.35
CA LEU A 10 -14.46 -6.98 -0.80
C LEU A 10 -15.00 -7.83 -1.95
N THR A 11 -16.04 -7.35 -2.62
CA THR A 11 -16.62 -8.02 -3.78
C THR A 11 -15.67 -8.01 -4.98
N THR A 12 -15.69 -9.08 -5.77
CA THR A 12 -14.91 -9.20 -7.02
C THR A 12 -15.62 -8.67 -8.26
N MET A 13 -16.83 -8.13 -8.10
CA MET A 13 -17.62 -7.53 -9.18
C MET A 13 -18.25 -6.21 -8.70
N LEU A 14 -18.02 -5.14 -9.45
CA LEU A 14 -18.58 -3.82 -9.19
C LEU A 14 -19.10 -3.23 -10.50
N ALA A 15 -20.36 -2.76 -10.54
CA ALA A 15 -20.98 -2.17 -11.72
C ALA A 15 -20.87 -3.09 -12.97
N GLN A 16 -21.04 -4.41 -12.79
CA GLN A 16 -20.85 -5.41 -13.85
C GLN A 16 -19.42 -5.48 -14.43
N THR A 17 -18.44 -4.90 -13.73
CA THR A 17 -17.02 -4.97 -14.04
C THR A 17 -16.33 -6.00 -13.15
N ARG A 18 -15.44 -6.80 -13.74
CA ARG A 18 -14.49 -7.68 -13.04
C ARG A 18 -13.08 -7.41 -13.55
N VAL A 19 -12.10 -7.52 -12.67
CA VAL A 19 -10.69 -7.59 -13.06
C VAL A 19 -10.24 -9.03 -12.82
N LEU A 20 -9.55 -9.61 -13.80
CA LEU A 20 -9.11 -10.99 -13.74
C LEU A 20 -7.59 -11.08 -13.87
N PHE A 21 -6.97 -11.86 -12.98
CA PHE A 21 -5.58 -12.27 -13.04
C PHE A 21 -5.53 -13.76 -13.34
N ASP A 22 -4.95 -14.15 -14.47
CA ASP A 22 -4.93 -15.52 -14.97
C ASP A 22 -6.34 -16.18 -15.01
N GLY A 23 -7.35 -15.36 -15.33
CA GLY A 23 -8.75 -15.77 -15.38
C GLY A 23 -9.48 -15.80 -14.03
N GLN A 24 -8.80 -15.52 -12.91
CA GLN A 24 -9.42 -15.45 -11.58
C GLN A 24 -9.86 -14.02 -11.26
N PRO A 25 -11.14 -13.79 -10.92
CA PRO A 25 -11.63 -12.45 -10.57
C PRO A 25 -11.09 -12.00 -9.21
N VAL A 26 -10.69 -10.74 -9.09
CA VAL A 26 -10.07 -10.19 -7.88
C VAL A 26 -10.92 -9.12 -7.21
N PRO A 27 -10.72 -8.85 -5.90
CA PRO A 27 -11.48 -7.83 -5.18
C PRO A 27 -11.28 -6.43 -5.77
N LEU A 28 -12.37 -5.66 -5.83
CA LEU A 28 -12.37 -4.32 -6.42
C LEU A 28 -12.62 -3.24 -5.35
N ILE A 29 -11.82 -2.17 -5.41
CA ILE A 29 -11.91 -1.00 -4.52
C ILE A 29 -12.77 0.11 -5.15
N TYR A 30 -12.63 0.31 -6.47
CA TYR A 30 -13.30 1.40 -7.17
C TYR A 30 -13.42 1.10 -8.66
N VAL A 31 -14.56 1.48 -9.27
CA VAL A 31 -14.79 1.37 -10.72
C VAL A 31 -15.45 2.64 -11.23
N GLN A 32 -14.88 3.25 -12.25
CA GLN A 32 -15.53 4.28 -13.07
C GLN A 32 -15.10 4.14 -14.54
N SER A 33 -15.75 4.87 -15.44
CA SER A 33 -15.32 4.89 -16.83
C SER A 33 -13.86 5.36 -16.92
N GLY A 34 -13.00 4.55 -17.54
CA GLY A 34 -11.57 4.84 -17.68
C GLY A 34 -10.69 4.50 -16.47
N GLN A 35 -11.24 4.00 -15.36
CA GLN A 35 -10.44 3.64 -14.18
C GLN A 35 -11.06 2.49 -13.38
N VAL A 36 -10.23 1.49 -13.06
CA VAL A 36 -10.55 0.45 -12.09
C VAL A 36 -9.40 0.34 -11.08
N THR A 37 -9.75 0.26 -9.80
CA THR A 37 -8.81 -0.05 -8.71
C THR A 37 -9.15 -1.43 -8.18
N ALA A 38 -8.19 -2.34 -8.25
CA ALA A 38 -8.32 -3.74 -7.88
C ALA A 38 -7.16 -4.17 -6.98
N ILE A 39 -7.37 -5.22 -6.20
CA ILE A 39 -6.35 -5.82 -5.35
C ILE A 39 -5.67 -6.95 -6.12
N VAL A 40 -4.35 -6.88 -6.27
CA VAL A 40 -3.56 -7.96 -6.88
C VAL A 40 -3.64 -9.18 -5.96
N PRO A 41 -3.95 -10.38 -6.48
CA PRO A 41 -4.19 -11.53 -5.63
C PRO A 41 -2.89 -12.16 -5.16
N ASP A 42 -2.83 -12.64 -3.93
CA ASP A 42 -1.64 -13.32 -3.38
C ASP A 42 -1.21 -14.54 -4.23
N ALA A 43 -2.15 -15.14 -4.97
CA ALA A 43 -1.91 -16.26 -5.88
C ALA A 43 -0.97 -15.97 -7.07
N VAL A 44 -0.57 -14.71 -7.30
CA VAL A 44 0.48 -14.39 -8.28
C VAL A 44 1.89 -14.59 -7.74
N ALA A 45 2.05 -14.71 -6.41
CA ALA A 45 3.36 -14.87 -5.79
C ALA A 45 4.14 -16.06 -6.37
N GLY A 46 5.45 -15.86 -6.54
CA GLY A 46 6.35 -16.86 -7.13
C GLY A 46 6.30 -16.94 -8.67
N LYS A 47 5.36 -16.27 -9.34
CA LYS A 47 5.36 -16.12 -10.80
C LYS A 47 6.32 -15.01 -11.24
N THR A 48 6.76 -15.08 -12.49
CA THR A 48 7.51 -13.99 -13.15
C THR A 48 6.59 -13.01 -13.88
N SER A 49 5.39 -13.45 -14.27
CA SER A 49 4.35 -12.64 -14.88
C SER A 49 2.96 -13.22 -14.66
N THR A 50 1.92 -12.42 -14.92
CA THR A 50 0.50 -12.79 -14.86
C THR A 50 -0.28 -12.12 -15.98
N GLN A 51 -1.37 -12.73 -16.43
CA GLN A 51 -2.25 -12.19 -17.46
C GLN A 51 -3.39 -11.40 -16.82
N LEU A 52 -3.44 -10.10 -17.09
CA LEU A 52 -4.47 -9.18 -16.64
C LEU A 52 -5.56 -9.00 -17.71
N HIS A 53 -6.82 -9.09 -17.30
CA HIS A 53 -7.97 -8.74 -18.12
C HIS A 53 -8.96 -7.88 -17.32
N VAL A 54 -9.69 -7.03 -18.04
CA VAL A 54 -10.90 -6.41 -17.51
C VAL A 54 -12.09 -6.98 -18.28
N GLU A 55 -13.14 -7.33 -17.56
CA GLU A 55 -14.41 -7.77 -18.13
C GLU A 55 -15.51 -6.80 -17.71
N TYR A 56 -16.32 -6.33 -18.66
CA TYR A 56 -17.46 -5.46 -18.42
C TYR A 56 -18.66 -5.97 -19.20
N LEU A 57 -19.79 -6.19 -18.53
CA LEU A 57 -21.03 -6.73 -19.12
C LEU A 57 -20.80 -8.02 -19.94
N GLY A 58 -19.89 -8.89 -19.47
CA GLY A 58 -19.54 -10.15 -20.15
C GLY A 58 -18.51 -10.01 -21.29
N GLY A 59 -18.22 -8.79 -21.74
CA GLY A 59 -17.17 -8.53 -22.73
C GLY A 59 -15.79 -8.43 -22.08
N LYS A 60 -14.81 -9.20 -22.56
CA LYS A 60 -13.43 -9.17 -22.07
C LYS A 60 -12.54 -8.25 -22.92
N SER A 61 -11.66 -7.51 -22.27
CA SER A 61 -10.56 -6.81 -22.93
C SER A 61 -9.52 -7.78 -23.50
N ASN A 62 -8.59 -7.26 -24.31
CA ASN A 62 -7.35 -7.97 -24.58
C ASN A 62 -6.62 -8.29 -23.27
N ALA A 63 -5.83 -9.36 -23.29
CA ALA A 63 -4.92 -9.68 -22.20
C ALA A 63 -3.76 -8.70 -22.19
N ILE A 64 -3.28 -8.35 -21.00
CA ILE A 64 -2.02 -7.65 -20.81
C ILE A 64 -1.14 -8.51 -19.91
N THR A 65 0.09 -8.79 -20.35
CA THR A 65 1.07 -9.47 -19.51
C THR A 65 1.70 -8.46 -18.56
N VAL A 66 1.54 -8.68 -17.26
CA VAL A 66 2.08 -7.82 -16.21
C VAL A 66 3.23 -8.55 -15.52
N PRO A 67 4.41 -7.93 -15.36
CA PRO A 67 5.50 -8.53 -14.60
C PRO A 67 5.12 -8.66 -13.12
N VAL A 68 5.55 -9.75 -12.49
CA VAL A 68 5.35 -9.98 -11.06
C VAL A 68 6.70 -9.89 -10.36
N ALA A 69 6.75 -9.14 -9.27
CA ALA A 69 7.91 -9.00 -8.40
C ALA A 69 7.60 -9.54 -7.01
N ALA A 70 8.64 -9.90 -6.25
CA ALA A 70 8.47 -10.40 -4.88
C ALA A 70 7.90 -9.33 -3.92
N ALA A 71 8.19 -8.05 -4.18
CA ALA A 71 7.51 -6.89 -3.61
C ALA A 71 7.56 -5.73 -4.62
N ALA A 72 6.64 -4.79 -4.48
CA ALA A 72 6.59 -3.55 -5.25
C ALA A 72 6.02 -2.44 -4.34
N PRO A 73 6.74 -2.06 -3.26
CA PRO A 73 6.19 -1.19 -2.24
C PRO A 73 5.81 0.17 -2.83
N GLY A 74 4.74 0.76 -2.33
CA GLY A 74 4.33 2.10 -2.69
C GLY A 74 3.69 2.80 -1.51
N ILE A 75 4.17 4.00 -1.17
CA ILE A 75 3.56 4.81 -0.10
C ILE A 75 2.35 5.53 -0.69
N PHE A 76 1.20 5.46 -0.03
CA PHE A 76 0.05 6.25 -0.49
C PHE A 76 0.35 7.74 -0.33
N SER A 77 -0.08 8.55 -1.28
CA SER A 77 0.04 10.02 -1.22
C SER A 77 -1.31 10.62 -0.91
N ALA A 78 -1.34 11.71 -0.16
CA ALA A 78 -2.60 12.33 0.28
C ALA A 78 -3.46 12.85 -0.89
N ASN A 79 -2.83 13.23 -1.99
CA ASN A 79 -3.52 13.69 -3.20
C ASN A 79 -3.75 12.57 -4.24
N SER A 80 -3.44 11.31 -3.91
CA SER A 80 -3.58 10.14 -4.80
C SER A 80 -2.74 10.17 -6.09
N THR A 81 -1.69 11.00 -6.18
CA THR A 81 -0.82 11.10 -7.38
C THR A 81 0.38 10.16 -7.35
N GLY A 82 0.71 9.62 -6.18
CA GLY A 82 1.93 8.84 -5.92
C GLY A 82 3.14 9.69 -5.50
N ALA A 83 3.00 11.02 -5.43
CA ALA A 83 4.07 11.94 -5.06
C ALA A 83 3.59 13.04 -4.09
N GLY A 84 4.53 13.77 -3.51
CA GLY A 84 4.28 14.80 -2.50
C GLY A 84 4.01 14.20 -1.12
N GLN A 85 3.24 14.91 -0.30
CA GLN A 85 2.97 14.48 1.08
C GLN A 85 2.30 13.10 1.11
N GLY A 86 2.94 12.17 1.83
CA GLY A 86 2.44 10.83 2.06
C GLY A 86 1.18 10.83 2.92
N ALA A 87 0.36 9.80 2.77
CA ALA A 87 -0.69 9.42 3.71
C ALA A 87 -0.01 8.94 4.99
N ILE A 88 0.31 9.91 5.85
CA ILE A 88 1.12 9.71 7.05
C ILE A 88 0.42 10.42 8.20
N LEU A 89 0.32 9.72 9.33
CA LEU A 89 -0.13 10.31 10.59
C LEU A 89 1.05 10.49 11.53
N ASN A 90 0.99 11.51 12.36
CA ASN A 90 1.90 11.66 13.49
C ASN A 90 1.51 10.69 14.62
N GLN A 91 2.36 10.62 15.65
CA GLN A 91 2.15 9.77 16.83
C GLN A 91 0.84 10.06 17.57
N ASP A 92 0.35 11.30 17.49
CA ASP A 92 -0.90 11.76 18.08
C ASP A 92 -2.13 11.56 17.18
N ASN A 93 -1.96 10.84 16.06
CA ASN A 93 -2.96 10.59 15.02
C ASN A 93 -3.37 11.83 14.21
N THR A 94 -2.71 12.98 14.39
CA THR A 94 -2.91 14.11 13.47
C THR A 94 -2.32 13.80 12.10
N TYR A 95 -2.90 14.36 11.04
CA TYR A 95 -2.33 14.24 9.70
C TYR A 95 -1.01 15.02 9.60
N ASN A 96 0.06 14.32 9.21
CA ASN A 96 1.39 14.89 9.04
C ASN A 96 1.38 15.88 7.86
N SER A 97 1.80 17.11 8.12
CA SER A 97 1.78 18.21 7.13
C SER A 97 2.65 19.37 7.59
N ALA A 98 2.80 20.39 6.74
CA ALA A 98 3.44 21.66 7.13
C ALA A 98 2.82 22.32 8.38
N ALA A 99 1.51 22.13 8.60
CA ALA A 99 0.82 22.64 9.78
C ALA A 99 1.03 21.75 11.02
N ASN A 100 1.22 20.45 10.83
CA ASN A 100 1.45 19.47 11.90
C ASN A 100 2.73 18.65 11.63
N PRO A 101 3.93 19.26 11.69
CA PRO A 101 5.18 18.55 11.45
C PRO A 101 5.54 17.63 12.62
N ALA A 102 6.14 16.48 12.33
CA ALA A 102 6.62 15.56 13.33
C ALA A 102 7.95 16.04 13.96
N ALA A 103 8.05 15.98 15.28
CA ALA A 103 9.31 16.29 15.95
C ALA A 103 10.30 15.11 15.86
N PRO A 104 11.61 15.36 15.95
CA PRO A 104 12.59 14.28 16.13
C PRO A 104 12.21 13.32 17.26
N SER A 105 12.56 12.04 17.13
CA SER A 105 12.20 10.94 18.04
C SER A 105 10.71 10.57 18.16
N THR A 106 9.80 11.33 17.56
CA THR A 106 8.38 10.95 17.48
C THR A 106 8.14 9.92 16.38
N ILE A 107 6.98 9.26 16.43
CA ILE A 107 6.63 8.18 15.52
C ILE A 107 5.73 8.71 14.39
N LEU A 108 6.04 8.31 13.16
CA LEU A 108 5.16 8.44 12.00
C LEU A 108 4.46 7.11 11.73
N GLN A 109 3.17 7.16 11.40
CA GLN A 109 2.39 6.02 10.89
C GLN A 109 2.26 6.19 9.38
N ILE A 110 2.94 5.36 8.61
CA ILE A 110 3.05 5.45 7.15
C ILE A 110 2.17 4.37 6.52
N PHE A 111 1.23 4.77 5.65
CA PHE A 111 0.38 3.84 4.92
C PHE A 111 0.90 3.57 3.50
N ALA A 112 0.99 2.29 3.15
CA ALA A 112 1.60 1.81 1.91
C ALA A 112 0.89 0.56 1.37
N THR A 113 1.35 0.06 0.23
CA THR A 113 0.91 -1.19 -0.41
C THR A 113 2.08 -1.89 -1.09
N GLY A 114 1.87 -3.07 -1.67
CA GLY A 114 2.85 -3.77 -2.49
C GLY A 114 3.95 -4.46 -1.65
N GLU A 115 3.61 -4.85 -0.44
CA GLU A 115 4.49 -5.48 0.53
C GLU A 115 4.89 -6.92 0.18
N GLY A 116 4.25 -7.51 -0.83
CA GLY A 116 4.48 -8.90 -1.23
C GLY A 116 3.80 -9.90 -0.30
N GLN A 117 4.33 -11.12 -0.27
CA GLN A 117 3.80 -12.18 0.57
C GLN A 117 3.92 -11.87 2.06
N THR A 118 2.91 -12.29 2.82
CA THR A 118 2.83 -12.07 4.27
C THR A 118 2.77 -13.39 5.04
N ASP A 119 3.07 -13.34 6.34
CA ASP A 119 2.93 -14.44 7.29
C ASP A 119 2.04 -14.01 8.48
N PRO A 120 0.90 -14.68 8.73
CA PRO A 120 0.29 -15.69 7.85
C PRO A 120 -0.13 -15.10 6.49
N PRO A 121 -0.30 -15.92 5.43
CA PRO A 121 -0.70 -15.42 4.11
C PRO A 121 -1.96 -14.56 4.16
N ALA A 122 -1.96 -13.46 3.42
CA ALA A 122 -3.10 -12.57 3.36
C ALA A 122 -4.27 -13.24 2.61
N THR A 123 -5.49 -12.87 2.98
CA THR A 123 -6.68 -13.26 2.22
C THR A 123 -7.11 -12.06 1.39
N ASP A 124 -7.10 -12.20 0.07
CA ASP A 124 -7.46 -11.13 -0.86
C ASP A 124 -8.80 -10.48 -0.48
N GLY A 125 -8.81 -9.15 -0.38
CA GLY A 125 -10.02 -8.39 -0.11
C GLY A 125 -10.56 -8.49 1.32
N LYS A 126 -9.95 -9.28 2.21
CA LYS A 126 -10.37 -9.38 3.62
C LYS A 126 -10.01 -8.10 4.39
N ILE A 127 -10.91 -7.62 5.23
CA ILE A 127 -10.60 -6.55 6.18
C ILE A 127 -9.72 -7.10 7.31
N ALA A 128 -8.55 -6.49 7.50
CA ALA A 128 -7.59 -6.85 8.53
C ALA A 128 -8.16 -6.59 9.93
N SER A 129 -8.34 -7.67 10.68
CA SER A 129 -8.87 -7.65 12.04
C SER A 129 -8.31 -8.84 12.84
N GLY A 130 -8.02 -8.62 14.13
CA GLY A 130 -7.40 -9.62 14.99
C GLY A 130 -5.94 -9.86 14.63
N VAL A 131 -5.67 -10.85 13.76
CA VAL A 131 -4.31 -11.12 13.26
C VAL A 131 -3.97 -10.11 12.17
N LEU A 132 -2.79 -9.50 12.28
CA LEU A 132 -2.26 -8.55 11.31
C LEU A 132 -1.06 -9.19 10.61
N PRO A 133 -1.25 -9.79 9.42
CA PRO A 133 -0.18 -10.37 8.63
C PRO A 133 0.99 -9.42 8.45
N LYS A 134 2.21 -9.96 8.52
CA LYS A 134 3.43 -9.18 8.30
C LYS A 134 4.12 -9.60 7.00
N PRO A 135 4.68 -8.66 6.23
CA PRO A 135 5.57 -8.98 5.12
C PRO A 135 6.64 -10.00 5.53
N VAL A 136 6.86 -11.02 4.69
CA VAL A 136 7.91 -12.03 4.89
C VAL A 136 9.30 -11.40 4.67
N LEU A 137 9.39 -10.45 3.72
CA LEU A 137 10.62 -9.73 3.43
C LEU A 137 10.90 -8.64 4.48
N PRO A 138 12.18 -8.35 4.77
CA PRO A 138 12.54 -7.34 5.77
C PRO A 138 12.07 -5.94 5.34
N VAL A 139 11.63 -5.13 6.32
CA VAL A 139 11.14 -3.77 6.10
C VAL A 139 12.12 -2.75 6.65
N ARG A 140 12.43 -1.71 5.87
CA ARG A 140 13.24 -0.56 6.26
C ARG A 140 12.61 0.75 5.79
N VAL A 141 12.81 1.82 6.55
CA VAL A 141 12.36 3.17 6.18
C VAL A 141 13.53 4.14 6.25
N THR A 142 13.61 5.07 5.29
CA THR A 142 14.44 6.27 5.43
C THR A 142 13.57 7.52 5.44
N ILE A 143 13.99 8.51 6.24
CA ILE A 143 13.37 9.83 6.37
C ILE A 143 14.46 10.87 6.17
N GLY A 144 14.31 11.75 5.18
CA GLY A 144 15.34 12.73 4.82
C GLY A 144 16.68 12.10 4.42
N GLY A 145 16.65 10.87 3.90
CA GLY A 145 17.86 10.10 3.57
C GLY A 145 18.54 9.43 4.77
N GLN A 146 18.02 9.59 5.99
CA GLN A 146 18.53 8.93 7.20
C GLN A 146 17.71 7.70 7.55
N ASP A 147 18.34 6.70 8.13
CA ASP A 147 17.68 5.45 8.56
C ASP A 147 16.75 5.73 9.73
N ALA A 148 15.49 5.33 9.58
CA ALA A 148 14.49 5.43 10.62
C ALA A 148 14.32 4.08 11.31
N GLU A 149 14.23 4.10 12.65
CA GLU A 149 13.91 2.91 13.43
C GLU A 149 12.47 2.47 13.12
N VAL A 150 12.30 1.25 12.61
CA VAL A 150 10.97 0.65 12.35
C VAL A 150 10.47 -0.05 13.60
N LEU A 151 9.37 0.45 14.15
CA LEU A 151 8.76 -0.03 15.41
C LEU A 151 7.61 -0.99 15.16
N TYR A 152 6.96 -0.88 14.01
CA TYR A 152 5.89 -1.77 13.57
C TYR A 152 5.85 -1.82 12.05
N TYR A 153 5.51 -2.98 11.51
CA TYR A 153 5.09 -3.16 10.13
C TYR A 153 4.11 -4.36 10.06
N GLY A 154 3.08 -4.25 9.23
CA GLY A 154 2.07 -5.28 9.02
C GLY A 154 0.77 -4.69 8.47
N ALA A 155 -0.21 -5.55 8.21
CA ALA A 155 -1.53 -5.14 7.72
C ALA A 155 -2.08 -3.99 8.59
N ALA A 156 -2.61 -2.96 7.94
CA ALA A 156 -3.20 -1.81 8.62
C ALA A 156 -4.54 -2.21 9.26
N PRO A 157 -4.70 -2.09 10.59
CA PRO A 157 -5.94 -2.49 11.27
C PRO A 157 -7.17 -1.79 10.69
N GLY A 158 -8.23 -2.57 10.41
CA GLY A 158 -9.48 -2.05 9.86
C GLY A 158 -9.42 -1.68 8.38
N GLN A 159 -8.28 -1.87 7.72
CA GLN A 159 -8.12 -1.70 6.27
C GLN A 159 -8.19 -3.04 5.55
N VAL A 160 -8.42 -3.00 4.24
CA VAL A 160 -8.36 -4.19 3.40
C VAL A 160 -6.93 -4.73 3.29
N ALA A 161 -6.78 -6.05 3.19
CA ALA A 161 -5.52 -6.71 2.86
C ALA A 161 -4.86 -6.07 1.63
N GLY A 162 -3.54 -5.88 1.69
CA GLY A 162 -2.77 -5.09 0.73
C GLY A 162 -2.57 -3.63 1.14
N VAL A 163 -3.16 -3.18 2.26
CA VAL A 163 -2.78 -1.92 2.93
C VAL A 163 -1.82 -2.25 4.08
N LEU A 164 -0.56 -1.88 3.89
CA LEU A 164 0.51 -1.97 4.87
C LEU A 164 0.53 -0.69 5.73
N GLN A 165 0.64 -0.84 7.04
CA GLN A 165 1.03 0.24 7.94
C GLN A 165 2.45 0.00 8.45
N VAL A 166 3.27 1.06 8.45
CA VAL A 166 4.63 1.06 9.02
C VAL A 166 4.76 2.18 10.03
N ASN A 167 5.15 1.87 11.27
CA ASN A 167 5.46 2.88 12.26
C ASN A 167 6.98 3.08 12.31
N ALA A 168 7.45 4.28 11.98
CA ALA A 168 8.87 4.61 11.92
C ALA A 168 9.18 5.82 12.79
N ARG A 169 10.28 5.78 13.54
CA ARG A 169 10.74 6.91 14.36
C ARG A 169 11.49 7.93 13.53
N VAL A 170 11.13 9.20 13.65
CA VAL A 170 11.88 10.31 13.04
C VAL A 170 13.31 10.35 13.63
N PRO A 171 14.36 10.27 12.81
CA PRO A 171 15.75 10.33 13.27
C PRO A 171 16.07 11.63 14.02
N THR A 172 16.97 11.57 15.00
CA THR A 172 17.36 12.73 15.83
C THR A 172 18.37 13.66 15.19
N SER A 173 19.03 13.21 14.12
CA SER A 173 20.11 13.94 13.46
C SER A 173 20.11 13.66 11.96
N GLY A 174 20.62 14.60 11.17
CA GLY A 174 20.82 14.42 9.73
C GLY A 174 19.56 14.60 8.87
N VAL A 175 18.41 14.92 9.49
CA VAL A 175 17.17 15.29 8.80
C VAL A 175 16.95 16.79 8.97
N LEU A 176 16.82 17.51 7.86
CA LEU A 176 16.52 18.94 7.89
C LEU A 176 15.02 19.18 8.12
N PRO A 177 14.65 20.28 8.80
CA PRO A 177 13.26 20.69 8.96
C PRO A 177 12.53 20.88 7.62
N GLY A 178 11.22 20.62 7.62
CA GLY A 178 10.34 20.80 6.47
C GLY A 178 9.94 19.49 5.79
N ALA A 179 9.53 19.58 4.53
CA ALA A 179 9.15 18.43 3.73
C ALA A 179 10.40 17.67 3.28
N VAL A 180 10.57 16.44 3.77
CA VAL A 180 11.72 15.58 3.48
C VAL A 180 11.28 14.29 2.80
N PRO A 181 12.11 13.69 1.92
CA PRO A 181 11.79 12.40 1.31
C PRO A 181 11.55 11.31 2.35
N VAL A 182 10.56 10.45 2.11
CA VAL A 182 10.34 9.22 2.86
C VAL A 182 10.31 8.05 1.88
N ILE A 183 11.14 7.04 2.15
CA ILE A 183 11.25 5.84 1.30
C ILE A 183 11.02 4.61 2.16
N LEU A 184 10.11 3.77 1.72
CA LEU A 184 9.86 2.43 2.26
C LEU A 184 10.60 1.42 1.40
N THR A 185 11.36 0.53 2.04
CA THR A 185 12.02 -0.59 1.39
C THR A 185 11.49 -1.91 1.96
N VAL A 186 11.10 -2.83 1.08
CA VAL A 186 10.68 -4.19 1.41
C VAL A 186 11.59 -5.17 0.67
N GLY A 187 12.41 -5.92 1.40
CA GLY A 187 13.51 -6.69 0.81
C GLY A 187 14.51 -5.78 0.11
N SER A 188 14.66 -5.97 -1.20
CA SER A 188 15.50 -5.12 -2.07
C SER A 188 14.70 -4.09 -2.87
N PHE A 189 13.37 -4.01 -2.70
CA PHE A 189 12.49 -3.15 -3.49
C PHE A 189 12.17 -1.88 -2.71
N SER A 190 12.30 -0.72 -3.36
CA SER A 190 12.00 0.58 -2.75
C SER A 190 10.74 1.18 -3.32
N SER A 191 10.04 1.96 -2.49
CA SER A 191 8.88 2.73 -2.91
C SER A 191 9.24 3.80 -3.92
N GLN A 192 8.21 4.33 -4.58
CA GLN A 192 8.38 5.41 -5.54
C GLN A 192 9.08 6.63 -4.91
N ALA A 193 9.92 7.29 -5.69
CA ALA A 193 10.54 8.56 -5.29
C ALA A 193 9.50 9.70 -5.25
N GLY A 194 9.83 10.77 -4.54
CA GLY A 194 9.01 11.99 -4.49
C GLY A 194 7.90 11.99 -3.46
N THR A 195 7.71 10.92 -2.70
CA THR A 195 6.86 10.96 -1.50
C THR A 195 7.61 11.62 -0.34
N THR A 196 6.93 12.47 0.41
CA THR A 196 7.52 13.24 1.52
C THR A 196 6.73 13.08 2.82
N THR A 197 7.42 13.36 3.92
CA THR A 197 6.84 13.65 5.24
C THR A 197 7.34 15.00 5.71
N THR A 198 6.61 15.66 6.59
CA THR A 198 7.02 16.95 7.17
C THR A 198 7.57 16.75 8.58
N VAL A 199 8.79 17.23 8.82
CA VAL A 199 9.48 17.18 10.12
C VAL A 199 9.80 18.59 10.64
N LYS A 200 10.00 18.72 11.96
CA LYS A 200 10.42 19.96 12.65
C LYS A 200 11.92 20.21 12.59
#